data_AF-A0A1J4K5T9-F1
#
_entry.id   AF-A0A1J4K5T9-F1
#
_cell.length_a   1.000
_cell.length_b   1.000
_cell.length_c   1.000
_cell.angle_alpha   90.00
_cell.angle_beta   90.00
_cell.angle_gamma   90.00
#
_symmetry.space_group_name_H-M   'P 1'
#
loop_
_entity.id
_entity.type
_entity.pdbx_description
1 polymer ?
#
loop_
_entity_poly.entity_id
_entity_poly.type
_entity_poly.pdbx_seq_one_letter_code
_entity_poly.pdbx_strand_id
1 'polypeptide(L)'
;MNDEESIARLMDLAGDGQIITDDTTSNPFQIKEKELPLKERIDLNAQMMIEIEKSRRMSLMQRTENMKPHLPPCLTRATRVLPLSMTNRAQARSFSSTAPLPPSPNTKLQHKDTKQSLDEQSVSSNLDNDDLIESSANFLINPKQSKSTVSTLEGESSISISPRSNSPSNDRPNINMAQTHQTRSRSTNSNASSYSQPRQRPRHQIMSEFIQQKREVFLFQLFINRKKSEISRFAREETTQEKKLKEEEIKISEEIEMYKRSTVQLEAALARSRHQAEIAAQMHSTLIKNLHHSETNISLIKSDISKNEDLLETYRPYLNFLLKFIPDDMTVFQFFKDPSTLIEELHRIENENLLLIKYCQHFEQVFSNGVANIDQKLIEALKEEEKVIKNIQSIETVDDYSGELSKRQKETQEEKEDQLKHLSGLIRKTYIKCFGVDADIGPLPMLEKIENQFENMFAKIKMVDPEFLAMKKAIKDAQRREKQRKERNEKREMEQQRKIENAIERAKRPIPRKTGRPMNSRLLPITIIKPDDEAIKMKKYAEMKELELLFGEEL
;
A
#
# COMPACT_ATOMS: atom_id res chain seq x y z
N MET A 1 -58.11 -10.93 20.32
CA MET A 1 -57.01 -10.20 19.66
C MET A 1 -55.79 -11.09 19.75
N ASN A 2 -55.23 -11.46 18.61
CA ASN A 2 -53.78 -11.58 18.37
C ASN A 2 -53.61 -11.80 16.86
N ASP A 3 -54.24 -10.92 16.10
CA ASP A 3 -54.34 -11.06 14.63
C ASP A 3 -52.94 -10.84 14.01
N GLU A 4 -52.04 -10.18 14.75
CA GLU A 4 -50.60 -10.06 14.53
C GLU A 4 -49.88 -11.42 14.52
N GLU A 5 -50.22 -12.39 15.39
CA GLU A 5 -49.64 -13.75 15.32
C GLU A 5 -50.09 -14.50 14.06
N SER A 6 -51.31 -14.23 13.58
CA SER A 6 -51.83 -14.80 12.33
C SER A 6 -51.19 -14.14 11.09
N ILE A 7 -50.82 -12.86 11.18
CA ILE A 7 -50.10 -12.13 10.12
C ILE A 7 -48.62 -12.55 10.07
N ALA A 8 -47.96 -12.67 11.22
CA ALA A 8 -46.55 -13.08 11.32
C ALA A 8 -46.30 -14.44 10.64
N ARG A 9 -47.11 -15.45 10.96
CA ARG A 9 -47.01 -16.80 10.34
C ARG A 9 -47.37 -16.84 8.85
N LEU A 10 -47.82 -15.73 8.27
CA LEU A 10 -48.12 -15.62 6.84
C LEU A 10 -46.96 -15.00 6.02
N MET A 11 -45.95 -14.43 6.67
CA MET A 11 -44.78 -13.82 5.99
C MET A 11 -43.61 -14.79 5.80
N ASP A 12 -43.47 -15.83 6.63
CA ASP A 12 -42.37 -16.82 6.62
C ASP A 12 -42.30 -17.76 5.37
N LEU A 13 -43.00 -17.42 4.28
CA LEU A 13 -43.12 -18.27 3.08
C LEU A 13 -42.83 -17.53 1.75
N ALA A 14 -42.16 -16.38 1.78
CA ALA A 14 -41.88 -15.57 0.59
C ALA A 14 -40.46 -14.97 0.51
N GLY A 15 -39.52 -15.75 -0.05
CA GLY A 15 -38.26 -15.24 -0.61
C GLY A 15 -37.03 -15.28 0.31
N ASP A 16 -35.85 -15.32 -0.30
CA ASP A 16 -34.57 -15.30 0.40
C ASP A 16 -34.34 -13.94 1.06
N GLY A 17 -34.27 -13.91 2.40
CA GLY A 17 -34.05 -12.69 3.19
C GLY A 17 -32.97 -12.90 4.25
N GLN A 18 -31.95 -12.04 4.23
CA GLN A 18 -31.00 -11.94 5.34
C GLN A 18 -31.66 -11.24 6.53
N ILE A 19 -31.29 -11.64 7.75
CA ILE A 19 -31.72 -10.95 8.97
C ILE A 19 -31.12 -9.55 8.97
N ILE A 20 -31.97 -8.52 8.90
CA ILE A 20 -31.58 -7.13 9.12
C ILE A 20 -31.77 -6.85 10.62
N THR A 21 -30.69 -6.50 11.30
CA THR A 21 -30.71 -6.03 12.70
C THR A 21 -30.69 -4.50 12.72
N ASP A 22 -31.69 -3.88 13.36
CA ASP A 22 -31.86 -2.42 13.41
C ASP A 22 -30.88 -1.73 14.38
N ASP A 23 -29.60 -1.65 13.99
CA ASP A 23 -28.58 -0.82 14.67
C ASP A 23 -28.82 0.67 14.37
N THR A 24 -29.69 1.31 15.15
CA THR A 24 -30.19 2.69 14.95
C THR A 24 -29.18 3.82 15.26
N THR A 25 -27.88 3.59 15.02
CA THR A 25 -26.79 4.57 15.28
C THR A 25 -25.75 4.70 14.17
N SER A 26 -25.94 4.10 12.98
CA SER A 26 -25.02 4.23 11.84
C SER A 26 -25.65 4.93 10.63
N ASN A 27 -24.90 5.81 9.96
CA ASN A 27 -25.39 6.60 8.83
C ASN A 27 -25.61 5.69 7.59
N PRO A 28 -26.85 5.61 7.03
CA PRO A 28 -27.15 4.70 5.91
C PRO A 28 -26.45 5.06 4.60
N PHE A 29 -25.80 6.24 4.51
CA PHE A 29 -25.00 6.65 3.35
C PHE A 29 -23.48 6.47 3.54
N GLN A 30 -23.02 5.90 4.67
CA GLN A 30 -21.62 5.50 4.83
C GLN A 30 -21.40 4.08 4.30
N ILE A 31 -20.86 3.99 3.09
CA ILE A 31 -20.27 2.75 2.57
C ILE A 31 -19.08 2.40 3.46
N LYS A 32 -19.24 1.41 4.35
CA LYS A 32 -18.12 0.85 5.10
C LYS A 32 -17.20 0.12 4.12
N GLU A 33 -16.02 0.69 3.84
CA GLU A 33 -14.99 0.00 3.07
C GLU A 33 -14.58 -1.27 3.81
N LYS A 34 -15.03 -2.43 3.31
CA LYS A 34 -14.45 -3.70 3.74
C LYS A 34 -13.02 -3.74 3.22
N GLU A 35 -12.07 -3.74 4.15
CA GLU A 35 -10.69 -4.10 3.88
C GLU A 35 -10.61 -5.58 3.50
N LEU A 36 -10.91 -5.87 2.24
CA LEU A 36 -10.70 -7.18 1.62
C LEU A 36 -9.21 -7.56 1.78
N PRO A 37 -8.90 -8.82 2.16
CA PRO A 37 -7.53 -9.30 2.25
C PRO A 37 -6.72 -8.95 1.00
N LEU A 38 -5.43 -8.65 1.17
CA LEU A 38 -4.53 -8.16 0.11
C LEU A 38 -4.65 -8.93 -1.22
N LYS A 39 -4.83 -10.25 -1.15
CA LYS A 39 -5.00 -11.12 -2.32
C LYS A 39 -6.32 -10.84 -3.07
N GLU A 40 -7.44 -10.74 -2.37
CA GLU A 40 -8.75 -10.43 -2.95
C GLU A 40 -8.79 -9.00 -3.52
N ARG A 41 -8.11 -8.04 -2.87
CA ARG A 41 -7.92 -6.68 -3.40
C ARG A 41 -7.10 -6.68 -4.70
N ILE A 42 -6.09 -7.54 -4.84
CA ILE A 42 -5.32 -7.73 -6.09
C ILE A 42 -6.19 -8.37 -7.18
N ASP A 43 -6.91 -9.46 -6.87
CA ASP A 43 -7.76 -10.17 -7.83
C ASP A 43 -8.92 -9.30 -8.34
N LEU A 44 -9.53 -8.49 -7.48
CA LEU A 44 -10.58 -7.52 -7.85
C LEU A 44 -10.03 -6.39 -8.73
N ASN A 45 -8.85 -5.84 -8.39
CA ASN A 45 -8.19 -4.84 -9.23
C ASN A 45 -7.81 -5.39 -10.62
N ALA A 46 -7.37 -6.65 -10.70
CA ALA A 46 -7.11 -7.33 -11.98
C ALA A 46 -8.40 -7.48 -12.81
N GLN A 47 -9.52 -7.85 -12.18
CA GLN A 47 -10.82 -7.93 -12.85
C GLN A 47 -11.31 -6.56 -13.36
N MET A 48 -11.18 -5.49 -12.56
CA MET A 48 -11.47 -4.12 -13.02
C MET A 48 -10.62 -3.74 -14.23
N MET A 49 -9.31 -4.04 -14.23
CA MET A 49 -8.44 -3.70 -15.35
C MET A 49 -8.84 -4.43 -16.64
N ILE A 50 -9.23 -5.71 -16.53
CA ILE A 50 -9.77 -6.49 -17.66
C ILE A 50 -11.09 -5.89 -18.17
N GLU A 51 -11.99 -5.46 -17.27
CA GLU A 51 -13.27 -4.85 -17.64
C GLU A 51 -13.12 -3.45 -18.24
N ILE A 52 -12.17 -2.65 -17.74
CA ILE A 52 -11.78 -1.35 -18.32
C ILE A 52 -11.21 -1.56 -19.73
N GLU A 53 -10.33 -2.55 -19.93
CA GLU A 53 -9.79 -2.82 -21.26
C GLU A 53 -10.86 -3.34 -22.24
N LYS A 54 -11.73 -4.25 -21.78
CA LYS A 54 -12.92 -4.71 -22.52
C LYS A 54 -13.82 -3.53 -22.90
N SER A 55 -14.03 -2.57 -22.00
CA SER A 55 -14.82 -1.36 -22.23
C SER A 55 -14.15 -0.40 -23.23
N ARG A 56 -12.82 -0.29 -23.23
CA ARG A 56 -12.04 0.47 -24.23
C ARG A 56 -12.15 -0.14 -25.63
N ARG A 57 -12.20 -1.47 -25.73
CA ARG A 57 -12.37 -2.21 -26.99
C ARG A 57 -13.80 -2.19 -27.56
N MET A 58 -14.79 -1.73 -26.79
CA MET A 58 -16.22 -1.69 -27.19
C MET A 58 -16.61 -0.34 -27.80
N SER A 59 -17.41 -0.38 -28.86
CA SER A 59 -17.99 0.81 -29.50
C SER A 59 -18.93 1.57 -28.54
N LEU A 60 -19.13 2.87 -28.79
CA LEU A 60 -20.03 3.71 -27.99
C LEU A 60 -21.44 3.12 -27.92
N MET A 61 -21.95 2.61 -29.05
CA MET A 61 -23.28 2.00 -29.16
C MET A 61 -23.38 0.72 -28.30
N GLN A 62 -22.35 -0.14 -28.32
CA GLN A 62 -22.29 -1.36 -27.51
C GLN A 62 -22.17 -1.04 -26.01
N ARG A 63 -21.48 0.05 -25.64
CA ARG A 63 -21.45 0.55 -24.25
C ARG A 63 -22.82 1.05 -23.80
N THR A 64 -23.59 1.74 -24.66
CA THR A 64 -24.97 2.14 -24.33
C THR A 64 -25.95 0.97 -24.28
N GLU A 65 -25.73 -0.10 -25.04
CA GLU A 65 -26.53 -1.34 -24.95
C GLU A 65 -26.25 -2.10 -23.66
N ASN A 66 -24.98 -2.28 -23.29
CA ASN A 66 -24.59 -2.97 -22.04
C ASN A 66 -25.03 -2.22 -20.77
N MET A 67 -25.16 -0.89 -20.83
CA MET A 67 -25.63 -0.05 -19.71
C MET A 67 -27.17 0.10 -19.65
N LYS A 68 -27.90 -0.56 -20.54
CA LYS A 68 -29.37 -0.53 -20.54
C LYS A 68 -29.91 -1.46 -19.46
N PRO A 69 -30.70 -0.99 -18.47
CA PRO A 69 -31.17 -1.83 -17.37
C PRO A 69 -32.02 -2.98 -17.92
N HIS A 70 -31.63 -4.22 -17.59
CA HIS A 70 -32.32 -5.42 -18.02
C HIS A 70 -33.60 -5.63 -17.19
N LEU A 71 -34.65 -4.90 -17.57
CA LEU A 71 -36.00 -5.11 -17.05
C LEU A 71 -36.44 -6.54 -17.42
N PRO A 72 -36.68 -7.44 -16.44
CA PRO A 72 -37.16 -8.78 -16.74
C PRO A 72 -38.56 -8.67 -17.39
N PRO A 73 -38.88 -9.52 -18.39
CA PRO A 73 -40.15 -9.42 -19.11
C PRO A 73 -41.33 -9.63 -18.15
N CYS A 74 -42.22 -8.65 -18.10
CA CYS A 74 -43.36 -8.66 -17.18
C CYS A 74 -44.40 -9.72 -17.58
N LEU A 75 -44.28 -10.90 -16.96
CA LEU A 75 -45.19 -12.04 -17.13
C LEU A 75 -46.56 -11.77 -16.51
N THR A 76 -47.36 -10.94 -17.19
CA THR A 76 -48.77 -10.77 -16.86
C THR A 76 -49.56 -12.05 -17.18
N ARG A 77 -50.75 -12.20 -16.58
CA ARG A 77 -51.63 -13.37 -16.74
C ARG A 77 -51.98 -13.69 -18.21
N ALA A 78 -51.86 -12.71 -19.12
CA ALA A 78 -52.16 -12.85 -20.55
C ALA A 78 -51.10 -13.61 -21.36
N THR A 79 -49.84 -13.70 -20.90
CA THR A 79 -48.76 -14.38 -21.65
C THR A 79 -48.49 -15.81 -21.17
N ARG A 80 -49.34 -16.37 -20.29
CA ARG A 80 -49.20 -17.73 -19.74
C ARG A 80 -49.71 -18.81 -20.70
N VAL A 81 -49.15 -18.86 -21.90
CA VAL A 81 -49.43 -19.91 -22.90
C VAL A 81 -48.71 -21.21 -22.48
N LEU A 82 -49.45 -22.32 -22.44
CA LEU A 82 -48.92 -23.64 -22.13
C LEU A 82 -48.05 -24.19 -23.30
N PRO A 83 -47.08 -25.07 -23.02
CA PRO A 83 -45.98 -25.33 -23.95
C PRO A 83 -46.42 -26.09 -25.20
N LEU A 84 -45.98 -25.62 -26.37
CA LEU A 84 -45.93 -26.45 -27.58
C LEU A 84 -44.59 -27.18 -27.64
N SER A 85 -44.68 -28.49 -27.83
CA SER A 85 -43.55 -29.35 -28.21
C SER A 85 -43.18 -29.16 -29.69
N MET A 86 -42.11 -29.86 -30.11
CA MET A 86 -41.61 -30.00 -31.49
C MET A 86 -40.69 -28.90 -32.05
N THR A 87 -39.39 -29.12 -31.82
CA THR A 87 -38.36 -29.33 -32.87
C THR A 87 -38.45 -28.60 -34.23
N ASN A 88 -37.31 -28.03 -34.63
CA ASN A 88 -36.81 -27.97 -36.02
C ASN A 88 -37.69 -27.26 -37.09
N ARG A 89 -37.68 -25.93 -37.13
CA ARG A 89 -38.16 -25.19 -38.32
C ARG A 89 -37.51 -23.82 -38.60
N ALA A 90 -36.18 -23.75 -38.70
CA ALA A 90 -35.48 -22.50 -39.11
C ALA A 90 -34.25 -22.65 -40.03
N GLN A 91 -33.86 -23.86 -40.48
CA GLN A 91 -32.93 -24.01 -41.61
C GLN A 91 -33.70 -24.04 -42.95
N ALA A 92 -34.09 -22.87 -43.48
CA ALA A 92 -34.72 -22.76 -44.81
C ALA A 92 -34.76 -21.32 -45.40
N ARG A 93 -33.62 -20.63 -45.53
CA ARG A 93 -33.46 -19.52 -46.50
C ARG A 93 -32.07 -19.51 -47.12
N SER A 94 -31.86 -20.38 -48.09
CA SER A 94 -30.85 -20.21 -49.13
C SER A 94 -31.29 -19.13 -50.12
N PHE A 95 -30.33 -18.40 -50.70
CA PHE A 95 -30.24 -18.13 -52.15
C PHE A 95 -28.82 -17.62 -52.51
N SER A 96 -28.39 -17.96 -53.72
CA SER A 96 -27.12 -17.66 -54.43
C SER A 96 -26.59 -16.21 -54.30
N SER A 97 -25.28 -15.90 -54.49
CA SER A 97 -24.46 -16.32 -55.64
C SER A 97 -22.91 -16.26 -55.49
N THR A 98 -22.25 -17.15 -56.25
CA THR A 98 -20.90 -17.17 -56.90
C THR A 98 -19.76 -16.15 -56.63
N ALA A 99 -18.53 -16.65 -56.81
CA ALA A 99 -17.19 -16.02 -56.67
C ALA A 99 -16.79 -15.08 -57.87
N PRO A 100 -15.56 -14.47 -58.02
CA PRO A 100 -14.21 -14.99 -57.65
C PRO A 100 -13.12 -13.99 -57.11
N LEU A 101 -11.92 -14.54 -56.85
CA LEU A 101 -10.58 -13.90 -56.68
C LEU A 101 -9.95 -13.58 -58.07
N PRO A 102 -8.68 -13.09 -58.26
CA PRO A 102 -7.53 -12.78 -57.37
C PRO A 102 -6.92 -11.37 -57.69
N PRO A 103 -5.58 -11.03 -57.61
CA PRO A 103 -4.40 -11.62 -56.95
C PRO A 103 -3.56 -10.65 -56.07
N SER A 104 -2.44 -11.14 -55.52
CA SER A 104 -1.33 -10.35 -54.93
C SER A 104 -0.16 -10.17 -55.92
N PRO A 105 0.92 -9.42 -55.57
CA PRO A 105 2.18 -10.12 -55.25
C PRO A 105 3.17 -9.42 -54.28
N ASN A 106 3.92 -10.22 -53.51
CA ASN A 106 5.34 -10.06 -53.07
C ASN A 106 5.78 -8.77 -52.29
N THR A 107 6.83 -8.74 -51.46
CA THR A 107 8.02 -9.62 -51.40
C THR A 107 8.51 -9.92 -49.97
N LYS A 108 8.88 -11.20 -49.79
CA LYS A 108 9.81 -11.79 -48.83
C LYS A 108 11.07 -10.95 -48.49
N LEU A 109 11.55 -11.05 -47.25
CA LEU A 109 12.76 -11.84 -46.88
C LEU A 109 12.93 -11.96 -45.35
N GLN A 110 13.90 -12.76 -44.89
CA GLN A 110 14.16 -13.13 -43.49
C GLN A 110 15.60 -12.79 -43.05
N HIS A 111 15.91 -13.02 -41.76
CA HIS A 111 17.22 -13.30 -41.11
C HIS A 111 18.48 -13.42 -42.01
N LYS A 112 19.69 -13.06 -41.55
CA LYS A 112 20.29 -13.53 -40.29
C LYS A 112 21.55 -12.74 -39.87
N ASP A 113 22.09 -13.07 -38.70
CA ASP A 113 23.28 -12.50 -38.04
C ASP A 113 24.60 -12.69 -38.81
N THR A 114 25.59 -11.83 -38.56
CA THR A 114 27.03 -12.18 -38.38
C THR A 114 27.75 -11.04 -37.63
N LYS A 115 28.92 -11.37 -37.02
CA LYS A 115 29.65 -10.60 -36.00
C LYS A 115 30.79 -9.71 -36.57
N GLN A 116 31.56 -9.13 -35.64
CA GLN A 116 32.98 -8.71 -35.71
C GLN A 116 33.28 -7.28 -36.23
N SER A 117 34.29 -6.55 -35.70
CA SER A 117 34.99 -6.57 -34.37
C SER A 117 36.06 -5.45 -34.32
N LEU A 118 36.67 -5.22 -33.14
CA LEU A 118 37.89 -4.41 -32.88
C LEU A 118 37.70 -2.88 -32.98
N ASP A 119 38.42 -1.98 -32.31
CA ASP A 119 39.30 -1.93 -31.09
C ASP A 119 39.57 -0.41 -30.83
N GLU A 120 40.09 0.17 -29.73
CA GLU A 120 40.57 -0.15 -28.37
C GLU A 120 40.47 1.19 -27.55
N GLN A 121 40.83 1.48 -26.28
CA GLN A 121 41.49 0.87 -25.09
C GLN A 121 40.93 1.60 -23.81
N SER A 122 41.01 1.11 -22.56
CA SER A 122 42.08 1.23 -21.51
C SER A 122 42.54 2.67 -21.14
N VAL A 123 42.89 3.09 -19.90
CA VAL A 123 43.18 2.46 -18.57
C VAL A 123 42.72 3.39 -17.40
N SER A 124 42.24 2.83 -16.27
CA SER A 124 42.22 3.28 -14.82
C SER A 124 42.00 4.79 -14.42
N SER A 125 41.65 5.17 -13.18
CA SER A 125 41.82 4.52 -11.86
C SER A 125 40.79 4.90 -10.79
N ASN A 126 40.76 4.12 -9.71
CA ASN A 126 40.02 4.34 -8.46
C ASN A 126 40.44 5.63 -7.74
N LEU A 127 39.58 6.13 -6.83
CA LEU A 127 39.84 6.04 -5.37
C LEU A 127 38.61 6.46 -4.54
N ASP A 128 38.49 5.87 -3.35
CA ASP A 128 37.40 6.09 -2.39
C ASP A 128 37.72 7.21 -1.37
N ASN A 129 36.76 7.40 -0.44
CA ASN A 129 36.81 8.10 0.86
C ASN A 129 36.33 9.57 0.91
N ASP A 130 35.05 9.73 1.24
CA ASP A 130 34.66 10.65 2.32
C ASP A 130 34.94 9.95 3.66
N ASP A 131 35.56 10.62 4.65
CA ASP A 131 34.90 10.87 5.96
C ASP A 131 35.71 11.80 6.92
N LEU A 132 34.98 12.41 7.87
CA LEU A 132 35.38 12.97 9.18
C LEU A 132 36.38 14.16 9.31
N ILE A 133 35.87 15.24 9.94
CA ILE A 133 36.48 16.02 11.07
C ILE A 133 37.67 16.95 10.67
N GLU A 134 37.78 18.22 11.12
CA GLU A 134 37.74 18.73 12.51
C GLU A 134 37.40 20.24 12.68
N SER A 135 37.06 20.59 13.92
CA SER A 135 37.32 21.87 14.61
C SER A 135 36.49 23.13 14.26
N SER A 136 35.60 23.47 15.19
CA SER A 136 35.13 24.85 15.40
C SER A 136 36.08 25.61 16.33
N ALA A 137 36.20 26.91 16.09
CA ALA A 137 37.11 27.88 16.69
C ALA A 137 37.26 27.89 18.23
N ASN A 138 38.42 28.38 18.70
CA ASN A 138 38.57 29.08 19.99
C ASN A 138 39.82 29.99 20.00
N PHE A 139 39.65 31.32 20.00
CA PHE A 139 39.99 32.16 21.17
C PHE A 139 39.63 33.66 21.02
N LEU A 140 39.30 34.28 22.15
CA LEU A 140 39.09 35.72 22.39
C LEU A 140 40.32 36.59 22.07
N ILE A 141 40.11 37.87 21.68
CA ILE A 141 40.53 39.09 22.43
C ILE A 141 40.19 40.41 21.67
N ASN A 142 39.87 41.48 22.43
CA ASN A 142 39.62 42.87 21.99
C ASN A 142 40.96 43.68 21.94
N PRO A 143 41.12 44.86 21.29
CA PRO A 143 40.27 46.05 21.52
C PRO A 143 40.18 47.05 20.31
N LYS A 144 39.97 48.35 20.61
CA LYS A 144 39.72 49.45 19.66
C LYS A 144 40.91 50.43 19.51
N GLN A 145 40.83 51.25 18.45
CA GLN A 145 41.29 52.65 18.32
C GLN A 145 42.78 53.03 18.01
N SER A 146 42.93 53.63 16.81
CA SER A 146 43.53 54.96 16.53
C SER A 146 45.04 55.17 16.23
N LYS A 147 45.30 55.84 15.08
CA LYS A 147 46.46 56.72 14.73
C LYS A 147 47.86 56.04 14.63
N SER A 148 48.83 56.47 13.80
CA SER A 148 48.94 57.50 12.73
C SER A 148 50.19 57.24 11.85
N THR A 149 50.41 58.03 10.77
CA THR A 149 51.73 58.35 10.12
C THR A 149 52.58 57.21 9.50
N VAL A 150 53.52 57.37 8.55
CA VAL A 150 53.81 58.24 7.37
C VAL A 150 55.10 57.68 6.68
N SER A 151 55.38 57.98 5.39
CA SER A 151 56.59 57.60 4.58
C SER A 151 56.80 56.08 4.29
N THR A 152 57.02 55.55 3.05
CA THR A 152 58.13 55.68 2.03
C THR A 152 59.51 55.18 2.50
N LEU A 153 60.35 54.48 1.72
CA LEU A 153 60.45 54.16 0.25
C LEU A 153 60.49 52.60 0.03
N GLU A 154 61.00 51.89 -1.00
CA GLU A 154 61.59 52.14 -2.37
C GLU A 154 61.57 50.83 -3.23
N GLY A 155 61.58 50.90 -4.58
CA GLY A 155 62.12 49.91 -5.57
C GLY A 155 61.45 48.51 -5.77
N GLU A 156 61.64 47.76 -6.87
CA GLU A 156 62.13 48.04 -8.25
C GLU A 156 61.66 46.95 -9.27
N SER A 157 61.23 47.35 -10.49
CA SER A 157 61.24 46.56 -11.76
C SER A 157 60.30 45.31 -11.84
N SER A 158 59.75 44.85 -12.98
CA SER A 158 59.77 45.16 -14.43
C SER A 158 58.38 44.79 -15.06
N ILE A 159 58.05 44.76 -16.37
CA ILE A 159 58.77 44.98 -17.65
C ILE A 159 57.93 45.69 -18.75
N SER A 160 57.11 44.98 -19.53
CA SER A 160 56.37 45.44 -20.74
C SER A 160 55.27 44.40 -21.11
N ILE A 161 54.27 44.61 -22.00
CA ILE A 161 54.24 45.21 -23.36
C ILE A 161 52.96 46.07 -23.60
N SER A 162 53.01 46.92 -24.63
CA SER A 162 52.02 47.93 -25.10
C SER A 162 51.66 47.64 -26.60
N PRO A 163 50.77 48.38 -27.36
CA PRO A 163 50.46 49.82 -27.21
C PRO A 163 49.08 50.39 -27.69
N ARG A 164 48.79 51.63 -27.23
CA ARG A 164 48.24 52.82 -27.94
C ARG A 164 46.95 52.77 -28.82
N SER A 165 46.22 53.88 -29.02
CA SER A 165 46.35 55.27 -28.49
C SER A 165 45.03 56.06 -28.56
N ASN A 166 44.89 57.03 -27.65
CA ASN A 166 44.00 58.18 -27.79
C ASN A 166 44.83 59.48 -27.90
N SER A 167 44.26 60.54 -28.49
CA SER A 167 44.95 61.84 -28.68
C SER A 167 44.66 62.84 -27.55
N PRO A 168 45.66 63.58 -27.02
CA PRO A 168 45.48 64.69 -26.09
C PRO A 168 45.67 66.07 -26.76
N SER A 169 45.48 67.16 -26.01
CA SER A 169 45.63 68.54 -26.48
C SER A 169 46.60 69.39 -25.63
N ASN A 170 47.06 70.50 -26.24
CA ASN A 170 47.67 71.73 -25.67
C ASN A 170 49.21 71.96 -25.73
N ASP A 171 49.52 73.13 -26.32
CA ASP A 171 50.53 74.15 -25.96
C ASP A 171 52.03 74.05 -26.33
N ARG A 172 52.57 75.27 -26.57
CA ARG A 172 53.98 75.72 -26.71
C ARG A 172 54.65 75.52 -28.11
N PRO A 173 55.85 76.10 -28.37
CA PRO A 173 55.99 77.53 -28.70
C PRO A 173 56.83 77.77 -29.99
N ASN A 174 57.05 79.03 -30.37
CA ASN A 174 57.69 79.42 -31.65
C ASN A 174 59.00 80.21 -31.44
N ILE A 175 60.10 79.81 -32.10
CA ILE A 175 61.40 80.54 -32.13
C ILE A 175 62.07 80.48 -33.53
N ASN A 176 62.01 81.62 -34.23
CA ASN A 176 63.04 82.30 -35.04
C ASN A 176 63.96 81.64 -36.09
N MET A 177 64.14 82.43 -37.17
CA MET A 177 65.34 82.63 -38.01
C MET A 177 65.66 81.60 -39.15
N ALA A 178 66.21 82.02 -40.30
CA ALA A 178 66.65 83.37 -40.72
C ALA A 178 66.68 83.61 -42.25
N GLN A 179 66.39 84.87 -42.65
CA GLN A 179 67.10 85.71 -43.64
C GLN A 179 67.22 85.24 -45.12
N THR A 180 67.26 86.09 -46.17
CA THR A 180 67.29 87.57 -46.33
C THR A 180 66.61 87.92 -47.70
N HIS A 181 66.59 89.11 -48.36
CA HIS A 181 67.31 90.40 -48.24
C HIS A 181 66.57 91.53 -49.03
N GLN A 182 66.92 92.81 -48.75
CA GLN A 182 66.90 94.01 -49.63
C GLN A 182 65.58 94.48 -50.31
N THR A 183 65.26 95.79 -50.48
CA THR A 183 65.87 97.07 -50.00
C THR A 183 64.89 98.25 -50.15
N ARG A 184 65.06 99.29 -49.29
CA ARG A 184 64.72 100.73 -49.52
C ARG A 184 63.23 101.12 -49.71
N SER A 185 62.78 102.37 -49.44
CA SER A 185 63.40 103.50 -48.70
C SER A 185 62.36 104.55 -48.23
N ARG A 186 62.79 105.37 -47.26
CA ARG A 186 62.12 106.50 -46.59
C ARG A 186 62.20 107.82 -47.39
N SER A 187 61.09 108.55 -47.53
CA SER A 187 61.01 110.01 -47.86
C SER A 187 59.56 110.52 -47.66
N THR A 188 59.20 111.27 -46.60
CA THR A 188 59.29 112.75 -46.42
C THR A 188 58.36 113.61 -47.30
N ASN A 189 57.57 114.48 -46.65
CA ASN A 189 56.99 115.74 -47.15
C ASN A 189 55.92 115.63 -48.28
N SER A 190 55.04 116.63 -48.51
CA SER A 190 54.93 118.01 -47.96
C SER A 190 53.48 118.53 -47.99
N ASN A 191 53.21 119.63 -47.27
CA ASN A 191 52.12 120.55 -47.62
C ASN A 191 52.25 121.03 -49.07
N ALA A 192 51.15 121.08 -49.83
CA ALA A 192 51.08 121.76 -51.12
C ALA A 192 49.68 122.35 -51.36
N SER A 193 49.65 123.59 -51.83
CA SER A 193 48.47 124.46 -51.85
C SER A 193 47.25 123.92 -52.60
N SER A 194 46.08 124.11 -52.00
CA SER A 194 44.86 124.41 -52.74
C SER A 194 44.99 125.79 -53.41
N TYR A 195 45.29 125.86 -54.71
CA TYR A 195 44.96 127.03 -55.55
C TYR A 195 44.88 126.68 -57.05
N SER A 196 44.04 127.45 -57.74
CA SER A 196 43.92 127.60 -59.21
C SER A 196 43.74 126.34 -60.09
N GLN A 197 42.49 126.16 -60.55
CA GLN A 197 42.20 125.68 -61.90
C GLN A 197 42.11 126.89 -62.86
N PRO A 198 43.11 127.17 -63.71
CA PRO A 198 42.95 128.03 -64.88
C PRO A 198 42.64 127.21 -66.13
N ARG A 199 41.54 127.50 -66.83
CA ARG A 199 41.23 126.89 -68.13
C ARG A 199 42.33 127.21 -69.16
N GLN A 200 43.12 126.22 -69.56
CA GLN A 200 44.02 126.28 -70.72
C GLN A 200 43.54 125.29 -71.79
N ARG A 201 43.77 125.63 -73.06
CA ARG A 201 43.15 124.96 -74.23
C ARG A 201 43.91 123.68 -74.63
N PRO A 202 43.24 122.68 -75.26
CA PRO A 202 43.93 121.48 -75.72
C PRO A 202 44.96 121.81 -76.81
N ARG A 203 46.22 121.44 -76.59
CA ARG A 203 47.17 121.26 -77.70
C ARG A 203 46.68 120.09 -78.55
N HIS A 204 46.69 120.26 -79.87
CA HIS A 204 46.48 119.13 -80.77
C HIS A 204 47.66 118.16 -80.59
N GLN A 205 47.35 116.91 -80.21
CA GLN A 205 48.29 115.80 -80.29
C GLN A 205 48.52 115.45 -81.76
N ILE A 206 49.70 114.90 -82.08
CA ILE A 206 49.92 114.36 -83.42
C ILE A 206 48.99 113.14 -83.57
N MET A 207 48.37 112.97 -84.75
CA MET A 207 47.31 111.97 -84.94
C MET A 207 47.73 110.54 -84.54
N SER A 208 49.00 110.19 -84.73
CA SER A 208 49.60 108.93 -84.25
C SER A 208 49.59 108.79 -82.72
N GLU A 209 49.94 109.83 -81.97
CA GLU A 209 49.93 109.85 -80.51
C GLU A 209 48.50 109.74 -79.96
N PHE A 210 47.54 110.47 -80.55
CA PHE A 210 46.14 110.38 -80.16
C PHE A 210 45.57 108.97 -80.41
N ILE A 211 45.87 108.37 -81.57
CA ILE A 211 45.50 106.99 -81.87
C ILE A 211 46.18 106.01 -80.90
N GLN A 212 47.44 106.22 -80.55
CA GLN A 212 48.16 105.37 -79.60
C GLN A 212 47.59 105.47 -78.18
N GLN A 213 47.35 106.67 -77.65
CA GLN A 213 46.70 106.87 -76.35
C GLN A 213 45.28 106.28 -76.33
N LYS A 214 44.52 106.39 -77.43
CA LYS A 214 43.21 105.74 -77.56
C LYS A 214 43.29 104.21 -77.59
N ARG A 215 44.31 103.63 -78.24
CA ARG A 215 44.59 102.18 -78.21
C ARG A 215 44.98 101.71 -76.82
N GLU A 216 45.83 102.46 -76.11
CA GLU A 216 46.24 102.15 -74.74
C GLU A 216 45.05 102.23 -73.77
N VAL A 217 44.24 103.30 -73.83
CA VAL A 217 43.00 103.42 -73.04
C VAL A 217 42.03 102.27 -73.36
N PHE A 218 41.88 101.88 -74.62
CA PHE A 218 41.04 100.74 -75.00
C PHE A 218 41.60 99.41 -74.49
N LEU A 219 42.92 99.20 -74.55
CA LEU A 219 43.58 97.99 -74.05
C LEU A 219 43.49 97.90 -72.52
N PHE A 220 43.69 99.02 -71.80
CA PHE A 220 43.43 99.10 -70.36
C PHE A 220 41.95 98.86 -70.03
N GLN A 221 41.01 99.39 -70.80
CA GLN A 221 39.58 99.12 -70.62
C GLN A 221 39.25 97.64 -70.85
N LEU A 222 39.85 96.99 -71.85
CA LEU A 222 39.68 95.57 -72.13
C LEU A 222 40.30 94.71 -71.01
N PHE A 223 41.49 95.07 -70.51
CA PHE A 223 42.12 94.43 -69.36
C PHE A 223 41.28 94.60 -68.07
N ILE A 224 40.75 95.80 -67.81
CA ILE A 224 39.84 96.09 -66.69
C ILE A 224 38.55 95.28 -66.83
N ASN A 225 37.97 95.19 -68.04
CA ASN A 225 36.76 94.40 -68.28
C ASN A 225 37.03 92.90 -68.08
N ARG A 226 38.18 92.40 -68.56
CA ARG A 226 38.63 91.02 -68.32
C ARG A 226 38.82 90.77 -66.82
N LYS A 227 39.51 91.66 -66.10
CA LYS A 227 39.72 91.53 -64.65
C LYS A 227 38.43 91.65 -63.85
N LYS A 228 37.51 92.54 -64.23
CA LYS A 228 36.15 92.59 -63.66
C LYS A 228 35.37 91.30 -63.92
N SER A 229 35.52 90.68 -65.09
CA SER A 229 34.90 89.38 -65.39
C SER A 229 35.52 88.25 -64.56
N GLU A 230 36.85 88.20 -64.44
CA GLU A 230 37.58 87.24 -63.58
C GLU A 230 37.17 87.41 -62.10
N ILE A 231 37.14 88.63 -61.57
CA ILE A 231 36.64 88.96 -60.22
C ILE A 231 35.16 88.55 -60.06
N SER A 232 34.31 88.82 -61.05
CA SER A 232 32.89 88.42 -61.03
C SER A 232 32.72 86.89 -61.08
N ARG A 233 33.69 86.16 -61.62
CA ARG A 233 33.73 84.69 -61.60
C ARG A 233 34.12 84.20 -60.21
N PHE A 234 35.18 84.75 -59.62
CA PHE A 234 35.62 84.41 -58.27
C PHE A 234 34.56 84.73 -57.21
N ALA A 235 33.90 85.89 -57.25
CA ALA A 235 32.81 86.23 -56.33
C ALA A 235 31.59 85.28 -56.45
N ARG A 236 31.35 84.70 -57.64
CA ARG A 236 30.34 83.64 -57.83
C ARG A 236 30.81 82.30 -57.26
N GLU A 237 32.07 81.93 -57.50
CA GLU A 237 32.67 80.72 -56.93
C GLU A 237 32.65 80.78 -55.39
N GLU A 238 33.12 81.89 -54.80
CA GLU A 238 33.09 82.23 -53.38
C GLU A 238 31.68 82.13 -52.80
N THR A 239 30.68 82.84 -53.36
CA THR A 239 29.29 82.77 -52.86
C THR A 239 28.64 81.40 -53.06
N THR A 240 29.07 80.56 -54.01
CA THR A 240 28.64 79.16 -54.09
C THR A 240 29.35 78.25 -53.09
N GLN A 241 30.60 78.54 -52.71
CA GLN A 241 31.29 77.81 -51.64
C GLN A 241 30.74 78.20 -50.26
N GLU A 242 30.47 79.48 -49.99
CA GLU A 242 29.79 79.90 -48.77
C GLU A 242 28.45 79.19 -48.56
N LYS A 243 27.63 79.08 -49.62
CA LYS A 243 26.34 78.40 -49.53
C LYS A 243 26.50 76.94 -49.15
N LYS A 244 27.41 76.22 -49.83
CA LYS A 244 27.73 74.83 -49.49
C LYS A 244 28.26 74.69 -48.06
N LEU A 245 29.16 75.55 -47.62
CA LEU A 245 29.67 75.54 -46.25
C LEU A 245 28.54 75.76 -45.22
N LYS A 246 27.62 76.69 -45.48
CA LYS A 246 26.43 76.93 -44.63
C LYS A 246 25.45 75.75 -44.67
N GLU A 247 25.28 75.10 -45.82
CA GLU A 247 24.46 73.87 -45.96
C GLU A 247 25.07 72.68 -45.18
N GLU A 248 26.38 72.47 -45.23
CA GLU A 248 27.05 71.44 -44.41
C GLU A 248 27.08 71.81 -42.91
N GLU A 249 27.28 73.09 -42.55
CA GLU A 249 27.24 73.58 -41.16
C GLU A 249 25.86 73.34 -40.52
N ILE A 250 24.78 73.56 -41.26
CA ILE A 250 23.41 73.24 -40.82
C ILE A 250 23.25 71.74 -40.58
N LYS A 251 23.67 70.87 -41.51
CA LYS A 251 23.60 69.40 -41.33
C LYS A 251 24.39 68.95 -40.10
N ILE A 252 25.61 69.46 -39.91
CA ILE A 252 26.45 69.14 -38.75
C ILE A 252 25.76 69.58 -37.45
N SER A 253 25.09 70.74 -37.44
CA SER A 253 24.29 71.20 -36.30
C SER A 253 23.10 70.28 -36.02
N GLU A 254 22.35 69.87 -37.05
CA GLU A 254 21.23 68.93 -36.94
C GLU A 254 21.69 67.54 -36.46
N GLU A 255 22.79 67.01 -36.96
CA GLU A 255 23.41 65.77 -36.47
C GLU A 255 23.83 65.90 -35.01
N ILE A 256 24.49 67.00 -34.61
CA ILE A 256 24.87 67.26 -33.22
C ILE A 256 23.63 67.30 -32.31
N GLU A 257 22.51 67.87 -32.75
CA GLU A 257 21.25 67.80 -31.99
C GLU A 257 20.67 66.38 -31.93
N MET A 258 20.69 65.62 -33.02
CA MET A 258 20.23 64.23 -33.04
C MET A 258 21.08 63.35 -32.12
N TYR A 259 22.41 63.51 -32.11
CA TYR A 259 23.30 62.84 -31.16
C TYR A 259 23.02 63.24 -29.71
N LYS A 260 22.83 64.53 -29.40
CA LYS A 260 22.43 64.99 -28.05
C LYS A 260 21.13 64.34 -27.59
N ARG A 261 20.09 64.35 -28.44
CA ARG A 261 18.77 63.73 -28.16
C ARG A 261 18.91 62.23 -27.94
N SER A 262 19.69 61.54 -28.77
CA SER A 262 19.96 60.09 -28.65
C SER A 262 20.70 59.75 -27.35
N THR A 263 21.76 60.48 -27.01
CA THR A 263 22.53 60.29 -25.77
C THR A 263 21.64 60.46 -24.53
N VAL A 264 20.79 61.49 -24.47
CA VAL A 264 19.85 61.69 -23.36
C VAL A 264 18.81 60.57 -23.28
N GLN A 265 18.33 60.05 -24.42
CA GLN A 265 17.42 58.89 -24.43
C GLN A 265 18.10 57.60 -23.95
N LEU A 266 19.34 57.35 -24.36
CA LEU A 266 20.16 56.22 -23.92
C LEU A 266 20.50 56.29 -22.43
N GLU A 267 20.92 57.46 -21.94
CA GLU A 267 21.19 57.69 -20.51
C GLU A 267 19.92 57.48 -19.66
N ALA A 268 18.78 58.03 -20.09
CA ALA A 268 17.51 57.83 -19.41
C ALA A 268 17.03 56.35 -19.45
N ALA A 269 17.30 55.61 -20.53
CA ALA A 269 17.01 54.18 -20.61
C ALA A 269 17.92 53.36 -19.69
N LEU A 270 19.21 53.69 -19.65
CA LEU A 270 20.22 53.07 -18.79
C LEU A 270 19.93 53.35 -17.30
N ALA A 271 19.49 54.56 -16.95
CA ALA A 271 19.05 54.92 -15.61
C ALA A 271 17.80 54.12 -15.17
N ARG A 272 16.79 53.97 -16.04
CA ARG A 272 15.61 53.12 -15.78
C ARG A 272 16.01 51.65 -15.56
N SER A 273 16.90 51.12 -16.39
CA SER A 273 17.42 49.75 -16.27
C SER A 273 18.17 49.53 -14.95
N ARG A 274 19.06 50.47 -14.57
CA ARG A 274 19.76 50.44 -13.27
C ARG A 274 18.78 50.44 -12.09
N HIS A 275 17.76 51.30 -12.12
CA HIS A 275 16.77 51.38 -11.03
C HIS A 275 15.92 50.10 -10.92
N GLN A 276 15.54 49.49 -12.05
CA GLN A 276 14.86 48.18 -12.06
C GLN A 276 15.74 47.06 -11.49
N ALA A 277 17.03 47.03 -11.86
CA ALA A 277 17.99 46.08 -11.30
C ALA A 277 18.23 46.29 -9.80
N GLU A 278 18.25 47.55 -9.34
CA GLU A 278 18.36 47.90 -7.93
C GLU A 278 17.14 47.42 -7.13
N ILE A 279 15.92 47.70 -7.60
CA ILE A 279 14.68 47.20 -6.97
C ILE A 279 14.69 45.68 -6.90
N ALA A 280 15.07 44.99 -7.99
CA ALA A 280 15.17 43.53 -8.01
C ALA A 280 16.19 43.00 -6.98
N ALA A 281 17.36 43.63 -6.86
CA ALA A 281 18.37 43.27 -5.87
C ALA A 281 17.92 43.55 -4.43
N GLN A 282 17.20 44.65 -4.18
CA GLN A 282 16.61 44.95 -2.87
C GLN A 282 15.53 43.92 -2.48
N MET A 283 14.62 43.57 -3.40
CA MET A 283 13.61 42.53 -3.17
C MET A 283 14.23 41.15 -2.96
N HIS A 284 15.28 40.80 -3.71
CA HIS A 284 16.03 39.56 -3.50
C HIS A 284 16.67 39.53 -2.09
N SER A 285 17.25 40.65 -1.63
CA SER A 285 17.82 40.76 -0.28
C SER A 285 16.79 40.64 0.84
N THR A 286 15.57 41.17 0.67
CA THR A 286 14.51 41.01 1.68
C THR A 286 13.93 39.60 1.67
N LEU A 287 13.76 38.98 0.50
CA LEU A 287 13.32 37.59 0.38
C LEU A 287 14.32 36.62 1.03
N ILE A 288 15.63 36.80 0.83
CA ILE A 288 16.68 35.99 1.50
C ILE A 288 16.62 36.14 3.02
N LYS A 289 16.41 37.35 3.55
CA LYS A 289 16.26 37.56 5.01
C LYS A 289 15.02 36.86 5.57
N ASN A 290 13.90 36.92 4.86
CA ASN A 290 12.67 36.24 5.26
C ASN A 290 12.81 34.71 5.16
N LEU A 291 13.53 34.21 4.14
CA LEU A 291 13.88 32.81 3.96
C LEU A 291 14.74 32.31 5.13
N HIS A 292 15.87 32.96 5.42
CA HIS A 292 16.73 32.57 6.55
C HIS A 292 16.03 32.68 7.90
N HIS A 293 15.17 33.68 8.11
CA HIS A 293 14.35 33.72 9.33
C HIS A 293 13.42 32.49 9.42
N SER A 294 12.79 32.12 8.31
CA SER A 294 11.94 30.92 8.24
C SER A 294 12.73 29.64 8.47
N GLU A 295 13.95 29.52 7.93
CA GLU A 295 14.87 28.41 8.19
C GLU A 295 15.26 28.34 9.68
N THR A 296 15.58 29.46 10.33
CA THR A 296 15.87 29.49 11.77
C THR A 296 14.66 29.05 12.60
N ASN A 297 13.45 29.50 12.25
CA ASN A 297 12.22 29.08 12.93
C ASN A 297 11.95 27.57 12.73
N ILE A 298 12.17 27.05 11.52
CA ILE A 298 12.06 25.61 11.21
C ILE A 298 13.10 24.79 12.01
N SER A 299 14.33 25.31 12.14
CA SER A 299 15.39 24.65 12.92
C SER A 299 15.06 24.60 14.42
N LEU A 300 14.54 25.69 14.99
CA LEU A 300 14.05 25.75 16.37
C LEU A 300 12.89 24.76 16.58
N ILE A 301 11.87 24.79 15.73
CA ILE A 301 10.72 23.87 15.82
C ILE A 301 11.16 22.41 15.70
N LYS A 302 12.11 22.07 14.80
CA LYS A 302 12.70 20.73 14.72
C LYS A 302 13.44 20.32 15.99
N SER A 303 14.20 21.24 16.60
CA SER A 303 14.87 21.01 17.88
C SER A 303 13.86 20.74 19.01
N ASP A 304 12.74 21.46 19.04
CA ASP A 304 11.70 21.27 20.04
C ASP A 304 10.86 20.00 19.79
N ILE A 305 10.63 19.61 18.54
CA ILE A 305 10.06 18.30 18.18
C ILE A 305 10.98 17.18 18.68
N SER A 306 12.27 17.23 18.37
CA SER A 306 13.27 16.24 18.82
C SER A 306 13.23 16.07 20.35
N LYS A 307 13.24 17.17 21.12
CA LYS A 307 13.15 17.13 22.59
C LYS A 307 11.85 16.48 23.08
N ASN A 308 10.74 16.73 22.39
CA ASN A 308 9.44 16.16 22.73
C ASN A 308 9.33 14.67 22.35
N GLU A 309 10.02 14.24 21.29
CA GLU A 309 10.15 12.83 20.90
C GLU A 309 11.03 12.06 21.89
N ASP A 310 12.19 12.62 22.28
CA ASP A 310 13.04 12.09 23.36
C ASP A 310 12.24 11.95 24.67
N LEU A 311 11.52 13.00 25.06
CA LEU A 311 10.64 13.02 26.24
C LEU A 311 9.56 11.93 26.15
N LEU A 312 8.91 11.77 24.99
CA LEU A 312 7.89 10.74 24.76
C LEU A 312 8.46 9.33 24.87
N GLU A 313 9.67 9.07 24.36
CA GLU A 313 10.35 7.78 24.56
C GLU A 313 10.71 7.53 26.03
N THR A 314 11.06 8.57 26.82
CA THR A 314 11.20 8.38 28.28
C THR A 314 9.88 8.06 28.98
N TYR A 315 8.74 8.54 28.47
CA TYR A 315 7.41 8.27 29.05
C TYR A 315 6.78 6.94 28.59
N ARG A 316 7.15 6.39 27.43
CA ARG A 316 6.64 5.10 26.94
C ARG A 316 6.87 3.91 27.91
N PRO A 317 8.04 3.72 28.52
CA PRO A 317 8.25 2.68 29.54
C PRO A 317 7.31 2.81 30.75
N TYR A 318 7.06 4.03 31.24
CA TYR A 318 6.15 4.24 32.37
C TYR A 318 4.70 3.97 31.98
N LEU A 319 4.26 4.37 30.78
CA LEU A 319 2.94 4.02 30.25
C LEU A 319 2.78 2.48 30.11
N ASN A 320 3.77 1.81 29.52
CA ASN A 320 3.80 0.34 29.37
C ASN A 320 3.89 -0.40 30.72
N PHE A 321 4.39 0.25 31.76
CA PHE A 321 4.36 -0.26 33.13
C PHE A 321 2.95 -0.13 33.71
N LEU A 322 2.35 1.07 33.69
CA LEU A 322 1.02 1.33 34.23
C LEU A 322 -0.07 0.47 33.57
N LEU A 323 0.03 0.23 32.26
CA LEU A 323 -0.89 -0.66 31.51
C LEU A 323 -0.94 -2.11 32.03
N LYS A 324 0.04 -2.58 32.81
CA LYS A 324 0.03 -3.95 33.39
C LYS A 324 -0.84 -4.09 34.64
N PHE A 325 -1.26 -2.98 35.24
CA PHE A 325 -2.02 -2.94 36.49
C PHE A 325 -3.49 -2.54 36.26
N ILE A 326 -3.87 -2.26 35.02
CA ILE A 326 -5.19 -1.74 34.65
C ILE A 326 -6.02 -2.88 34.06
N PRO A 327 -7.26 -3.12 34.54
CA PRO A 327 -8.19 -4.04 33.90
C PRO A 327 -8.57 -3.55 32.49
N ASP A 328 -8.71 -4.45 31.52
CA ASP A 328 -8.88 -4.13 30.08
C ASP A 328 -10.05 -3.17 29.76
N ASP A 329 -11.07 -3.11 30.61
CA ASP A 329 -12.24 -2.22 30.49
C ASP A 329 -11.97 -0.75 30.87
N MET A 330 -10.78 -0.41 31.39
CA MET A 330 -10.46 0.93 31.92
C MET A 330 -9.24 1.58 31.25
N THR A 331 -9.20 2.91 31.26
CA THR A 331 -8.04 3.68 30.77
C THR A 331 -7.16 4.16 31.92
N VAL A 332 -5.87 4.43 31.63
CA VAL A 332 -4.86 4.86 32.61
C VAL A 332 -5.32 6.03 33.48
N PHE A 333 -5.89 7.07 32.85
CA PHE A 333 -6.39 8.27 33.54
C PHE A 333 -7.74 8.07 34.26
N GLN A 334 -8.47 6.99 33.95
CA GLN A 334 -9.71 6.60 34.63
C GLN A 334 -9.42 5.84 35.93
N PHE A 335 -8.35 5.02 35.93
CA PHE A 335 -7.94 4.14 37.02
C PHE A 335 -6.99 4.85 38.00
N PHE A 336 -5.88 5.42 37.52
CA PHE A 336 -4.89 6.11 38.36
C PHE A 336 -5.27 7.57 38.59
N LYS A 337 -6.18 7.79 39.55
CA LYS A 337 -6.55 9.13 40.03
C LYS A 337 -5.68 9.61 41.19
N ASP A 338 -5.42 8.73 42.16
CA ASP A 338 -4.55 8.98 43.30
C ASP A 338 -3.30 8.08 43.24
N PRO A 339 -2.10 8.57 43.60
CA PRO A 339 -0.88 7.74 43.63
C PRO A 339 -0.98 6.52 44.55
N SER A 340 -1.82 6.61 45.60
CA SER A 340 -2.07 5.53 46.56
C SER A 340 -2.55 4.24 45.89
N THR A 341 -3.40 4.34 44.86
CA THR A 341 -3.96 3.17 44.17
C THR A 341 -2.89 2.31 43.50
N LEU A 342 -1.82 2.92 42.97
CA LEU A 342 -0.67 2.18 42.44
C LEU A 342 0.15 1.49 43.54
N ILE A 343 0.27 2.13 44.71
CA ILE A 343 0.99 1.58 45.87
C ILE A 343 0.20 0.41 46.47
N GLU A 344 -1.12 0.51 46.55
CA GLU A 344 -2.02 -0.54 46.99
C GLU A 344 -1.98 -1.75 46.05
N GLU A 345 -2.01 -1.55 44.72
CA GLU A 345 -1.87 -2.62 43.72
C GLU A 345 -0.47 -3.27 43.75
N LEU A 346 0.59 -2.49 43.92
CA LEU A 346 1.95 -3.02 44.09
C LEU A 346 2.06 -3.87 45.37
N HIS A 347 1.48 -3.43 46.49
CA HIS A 347 1.40 -4.25 47.70
C HIS A 347 0.49 -5.47 47.54
N ARG A 348 -0.57 -5.41 46.72
CA ARG A 348 -1.42 -6.58 46.41
C ARG A 348 -0.58 -7.65 45.72
N ILE A 349 0.17 -7.27 44.68
CA ILE A 349 1.07 -8.14 43.91
C ILE A 349 2.27 -8.61 44.75
N GLU A 350 2.81 -7.78 45.64
CA GLU A 350 3.83 -8.19 46.62
C GLU A 350 3.30 -9.29 47.55
N ASN A 351 2.09 -9.14 48.08
CA ASN A 351 1.44 -10.13 48.93
C ASN A 351 1.07 -11.42 48.17
N GLU A 352 0.60 -11.32 46.92
CA GLU A 352 0.35 -12.47 46.03
C GLU A 352 1.65 -13.26 45.75
N ASN A 353 2.75 -12.57 45.43
CA ASN A 353 4.06 -13.19 45.24
C ASN A 353 4.58 -13.83 46.53
N LEU A 354 4.45 -13.16 47.68
CA LEU A 354 4.84 -13.70 48.98
C LEU A 354 4.00 -14.92 49.39
N LEU A 355 2.71 -14.95 49.03
CA LEU A 355 1.82 -16.09 49.20
C LEU A 355 2.26 -17.27 48.30
N LEU A 356 2.57 -17.01 47.03
CA LEU A 356 3.08 -18.00 46.09
C LEU A 356 4.41 -18.62 46.56
N ILE A 357 5.36 -17.79 47.03
CA ILE A 357 6.62 -18.26 47.60
C ILE A 357 6.38 -19.19 48.82
N LYS A 358 5.45 -18.81 49.71
CA LYS A 358 5.06 -19.66 50.86
C LYS A 358 4.43 -20.98 50.41
N TYR A 359 3.60 -20.98 49.36
CA TYR A 359 3.05 -22.21 48.82
C TYR A 359 4.13 -23.10 48.18
N CYS A 360 5.06 -22.54 47.40
CA CYS A 360 6.18 -23.30 46.85
C CYS A 360 7.01 -23.95 47.97
N GLN A 361 7.41 -23.18 48.98
CA GLN A 361 8.15 -23.69 50.15
C GLN A 361 7.38 -24.78 50.92
N HIS A 362 6.07 -24.61 51.11
CA HIS A 362 5.22 -25.61 51.74
C HIS A 362 5.16 -26.91 50.92
N PHE A 363 4.95 -26.82 49.60
CA PHE A 363 4.91 -28.00 48.74
C PHE A 363 6.29 -28.66 48.60
N GLU A 364 7.38 -27.90 48.50
CA GLU A 364 8.76 -28.41 48.57
C GLU A 364 9.00 -29.18 49.87
N GLN A 365 8.54 -28.67 51.02
CA GLN A 365 8.65 -29.38 52.30
C GLN A 365 7.80 -30.65 52.33
N VAL A 366 6.57 -30.63 51.80
CA VAL A 366 5.71 -31.81 51.68
C VAL A 366 6.33 -32.87 50.76
N PHE A 367 6.91 -32.47 49.62
CA PHE A 367 7.60 -33.38 48.71
C PHE A 367 8.89 -33.94 49.32
N SER A 368 9.71 -33.11 49.98
CA SER A 368 10.93 -33.53 50.68
C SER A 368 10.63 -34.54 51.78
N ASN A 369 9.61 -34.26 52.62
CA ASN A 369 9.11 -35.21 53.61
C ASN A 369 8.54 -36.49 52.95
N GLY A 370 7.84 -36.36 51.82
CA GLY A 370 7.31 -37.49 51.07
C GLY A 370 8.40 -38.43 50.55
N VAL A 371 9.45 -37.87 49.93
CA VAL A 371 10.63 -38.59 49.45
C VAL A 371 11.36 -39.26 50.61
N ALA A 372 11.65 -38.55 51.71
CA ALA A 372 12.31 -39.13 52.87
C ALA A 372 11.52 -40.31 53.49
N ASN A 373 10.19 -40.23 53.52
CA ASN A 373 9.32 -41.35 53.95
C ASN A 373 9.31 -42.53 52.97
N ILE A 374 9.48 -42.29 51.67
CA ILE A 374 9.60 -43.34 50.64
C ILE A 374 10.99 -44.00 50.73
N ASP A 375 12.06 -43.21 50.84
CA ASP A 375 13.43 -43.69 51.00
C ASP A 375 13.59 -44.53 52.27
N GLN A 376 13.00 -44.11 53.40
CA GLN A 376 12.99 -44.93 54.62
C GLN A 376 12.28 -46.27 54.39
N LYS A 377 11.10 -46.28 53.77
CA LYS A 377 10.35 -47.52 53.46
C LYS A 377 11.10 -48.41 52.48
N LEU A 378 11.82 -47.84 51.51
CA LEU A 378 12.67 -48.59 50.59
C LEU A 378 13.84 -49.23 51.33
N ILE A 379 14.50 -48.50 52.24
CA ILE A 379 15.57 -49.01 53.11
C ILE A 379 15.05 -50.11 54.06
N GLU A 380 13.81 -50.01 54.53
CA GLU A 380 13.16 -51.04 55.35
C GLU A 380 12.84 -52.29 54.52
N ALA A 381 12.22 -52.14 53.34
CA ALA A 381 11.92 -53.24 52.42
C ALA A 381 13.19 -53.98 51.97
N LEU A 382 14.27 -53.28 51.62
CA LEU A 382 15.56 -53.88 51.26
C LEU A 382 16.17 -54.70 52.42
N LYS A 383 16.00 -54.27 53.68
CA LYS A 383 16.41 -55.03 54.86
C LYS A 383 15.52 -56.24 55.11
N GLU A 384 14.26 -56.24 54.66
CA GLU A 384 13.38 -57.40 54.74
C GLU A 384 13.69 -58.40 53.62
N GLU A 385 13.93 -57.93 52.41
CA GLU A 385 14.45 -58.73 51.30
C GLU A 385 15.77 -59.42 51.67
N GLU A 386 16.74 -58.69 52.25
CA GLU A 386 18.02 -59.26 52.69
C GLU A 386 17.84 -60.36 53.75
N LYS A 387 16.87 -60.21 54.67
CA LYS A 387 16.51 -61.27 55.65
C LYS A 387 15.85 -62.46 54.94
N VAL A 388 14.93 -62.21 54.01
CA VAL A 388 14.23 -63.28 53.26
C VAL A 388 15.20 -64.08 52.41
N ILE A 389 16.16 -63.44 51.74
CA ILE A 389 17.23 -64.11 50.99
C ILE A 389 18.08 -64.99 51.92
N LYS A 390 18.51 -64.47 53.08
CA LYS A 390 19.26 -65.25 54.08
C LYS A 390 18.46 -66.42 54.63
N ASN A 391 17.16 -66.23 54.87
CA ASN A 391 16.26 -67.29 55.32
C ASN A 391 16.11 -68.38 54.25
N ILE A 392 15.89 -68.00 52.98
CA ILE A 392 15.81 -68.95 51.85
C ILE A 392 17.11 -69.73 51.69
N GLN A 393 18.27 -69.07 51.81
CA GLN A 393 19.59 -69.72 51.79
C GLN A 393 19.84 -70.66 52.99
N SER A 394 19.05 -70.56 54.06
CA SER A 394 19.12 -71.43 55.24
C SER A 394 18.13 -72.60 55.24
N ILE A 395 17.23 -72.68 54.25
CA ILE A 395 16.31 -73.81 54.08
C ILE A 395 17.02 -74.91 53.30
N GLU A 396 17.06 -76.13 53.86
CA GLU A 396 17.56 -77.29 53.13
C GLU A 396 16.69 -77.59 51.90
N THR A 397 17.32 -77.69 50.74
CA THR A 397 16.64 -78.01 49.48
C THR A 397 16.22 -79.47 49.46
N VAL A 398 14.93 -79.73 49.64
CA VAL A 398 14.32 -81.05 49.41
C VAL A 398 14.14 -81.27 47.91
N ASP A 399 14.45 -82.48 47.43
CA ASP A 399 14.33 -82.86 46.01
C ASP A 399 12.90 -82.68 45.45
N ASP A 400 12.81 -82.39 44.14
CA ASP A 400 11.56 -82.01 43.46
C ASP A 400 10.40 -83.01 43.62
N TYR A 401 9.34 -82.56 44.29
CA TYR A 401 8.12 -83.35 44.49
C TYR A 401 7.29 -83.48 43.20
N SER A 402 7.53 -84.58 42.46
CA SER A 402 6.88 -84.93 41.19
C SER A 402 5.46 -85.50 41.32
N GLY A 403 4.61 -84.84 42.13
CA GLY A 403 3.22 -85.25 42.37
C GLY A 403 2.27 -84.93 41.20
N GLU A 404 1.77 -85.97 40.51
CA GLU A 404 0.73 -85.80 39.49
C GLU A 404 -0.63 -85.37 40.07
N LEU A 405 -1.27 -84.38 39.43
CA LEU A 405 -2.61 -83.90 39.80
C LEU A 405 -3.71 -84.96 39.60
N SER A 406 -4.67 -84.99 40.54
CA SER A 406 -5.79 -85.92 40.54
C SER A 406 -6.80 -85.61 39.42
N LYS A 407 -7.51 -86.65 38.93
CA LYS A 407 -8.45 -86.54 37.79
C LYS A 407 -9.48 -85.42 37.97
N ARG A 408 -10.09 -85.32 39.16
CA ARG A 408 -11.09 -84.28 39.46
C ARG A 408 -10.51 -82.86 39.46
N GLN A 409 -9.21 -82.70 39.73
CA GLN A 409 -8.53 -81.40 39.60
C GLN A 409 -8.27 -81.08 38.13
N LYS A 410 -7.78 -82.07 37.35
CA LYS A 410 -7.58 -81.97 35.89
C LYS A 410 -8.89 -81.57 35.18
N GLU A 411 -10.01 -82.24 35.47
CA GLU A 411 -11.36 -81.88 34.96
C GLU A 411 -11.72 -80.41 35.25
N THR A 412 -11.62 -79.95 36.49
CA THR A 412 -11.92 -78.54 36.87
C THR A 412 -10.89 -77.52 36.36
N GLN A 413 -9.75 -77.96 35.85
CA GLN A 413 -8.75 -77.11 35.22
C GLN A 413 -9.00 -77.03 33.71
N GLU A 414 -9.28 -78.16 33.04
CA GLU A 414 -9.68 -78.21 31.63
C GLU A 414 -10.92 -77.34 31.36
N GLU A 415 -11.95 -77.39 32.23
CA GLU A 415 -13.11 -76.49 32.15
C GLU A 415 -12.74 -75.00 32.20
N LYS A 416 -11.78 -74.62 33.05
CA LYS A 416 -11.32 -73.23 33.20
C LYS A 416 -10.42 -72.79 32.06
N GLU A 417 -9.57 -73.69 31.57
CA GLU A 417 -8.74 -73.45 30.40
C GLU A 417 -9.59 -73.29 29.14
N ASP A 418 -10.68 -74.05 28.98
CA ASP A 418 -11.62 -73.89 27.86
C ASP A 418 -12.45 -72.61 27.96
N GLN A 419 -12.84 -72.19 29.16
CA GLN A 419 -13.40 -70.84 29.38
C GLN A 419 -12.38 -69.74 29.02
N LEU A 420 -11.10 -69.90 29.38
CA LEU A 420 -10.04 -68.95 29.06
C LEU A 420 -9.75 -68.90 27.55
N LYS A 421 -9.73 -70.06 26.86
CA LYS A 421 -9.64 -70.17 25.39
C LYS A 421 -10.83 -69.48 24.71
N HIS A 422 -12.05 -69.67 25.23
CA HIS A 422 -13.25 -69.01 24.71
C HIS A 422 -13.17 -67.48 24.86
N LEU A 423 -12.79 -66.99 26.05
CA LEU A 423 -12.63 -65.56 26.32
C LEU A 423 -11.53 -64.94 25.45
N SER A 424 -10.38 -65.59 25.34
CA SER A 424 -9.29 -65.18 24.43
C SER A 424 -9.76 -65.11 22.97
N GLY A 425 -10.54 -66.10 22.51
CA GLY A 425 -11.17 -66.10 21.20
C GLY A 425 -12.22 -64.99 20.99
N LEU A 426 -12.89 -64.53 22.05
CA LEU A 426 -13.80 -63.38 22.01
C LEU A 426 -13.03 -62.05 21.96
N ILE A 427 -11.96 -61.92 22.75
CA ILE A 427 -11.05 -60.76 22.75
C ILE A 427 -10.38 -60.60 21.39
N ARG A 428 -9.90 -61.67 20.76
CA ARG A 428 -9.36 -61.62 19.39
C ARG A 428 -10.43 -61.15 18.39
N LYS A 429 -11.68 -61.64 18.51
CA LYS A 429 -12.80 -61.19 17.65
C LYS A 429 -13.20 -59.72 17.83
N THR A 430 -13.05 -59.14 19.02
CA THR A 430 -13.28 -57.69 19.23
C THR A 430 -12.08 -56.89 18.73
N TYR A 431 -10.85 -57.32 19.01
CA TYR A 431 -9.62 -56.69 18.52
C TYR A 431 -9.59 -56.58 16.99
N ILE A 432 -9.90 -57.66 16.26
CA ILE A 432 -10.02 -57.65 14.79
C ILE A 432 -11.09 -56.63 14.32
N LYS A 433 -12.25 -56.56 14.99
CA LYS A 433 -13.30 -55.60 14.65
C LYS A 433 -12.92 -54.14 14.92
N CYS A 434 -12.08 -53.89 15.92
CA CYS A 434 -11.63 -52.55 16.29
C CYS A 434 -10.47 -52.05 15.42
N PHE A 435 -9.54 -52.93 15.01
CA PHE A 435 -8.29 -52.54 14.35
C PHE A 435 -8.09 -53.09 12.93
N GLY A 436 -8.89 -54.06 12.48
CA GLY A 436 -8.77 -54.66 11.14
C GLY A 436 -7.51 -55.52 10.92
N VAL A 437 -6.73 -55.78 11.98
CA VAL A 437 -5.45 -56.50 11.94
C VAL A 437 -5.51 -57.66 12.93
N ASP A 438 -5.31 -58.89 12.45
CA ASP A 438 -4.95 -60.01 13.31
C ASP A 438 -3.49 -59.86 13.76
N ALA A 439 -3.24 -60.05 15.05
CA ALA A 439 -1.92 -59.92 15.65
C ALA A 439 -1.70 -61.04 16.67
N ASP A 440 -0.53 -61.66 16.66
CA ASP A 440 -0.19 -62.75 17.57
C ASP A 440 0.35 -62.21 18.90
N ILE A 441 -0.54 -61.49 19.55
CA ILE A 441 -0.39 -60.79 20.83
C ILE A 441 -1.28 -61.52 21.86
N GLY A 442 -0.84 -61.59 23.12
CA GLY A 442 -1.64 -62.20 24.19
C GLY A 442 -2.96 -61.44 24.46
N PRO A 443 -3.99 -62.10 25.03
CA PRO A 443 -5.29 -61.48 25.25
C PRO A 443 -5.25 -60.27 26.21
N LEU A 444 -4.30 -60.25 27.15
CA LEU A 444 -4.06 -59.09 28.04
C LEU A 444 -3.57 -57.85 27.26
N PRO A 445 -2.43 -57.87 26.54
CA PRO A 445 -2.01 -56.73 25.72
C PRO A 445 -2.93 -56.41 24.52
N MET A 446 -3.80 -57.34 24.09
CA MET A 446 -4.92 -56.99 23.20
C MET A 446 -5.94 -56.06 23.88
N LEU A 447 -6.31 -56.33 25.13
CA LEU A 447 -7.23 -55.49 25.91
C LEU A 447 -6.61 -54.14 26.25
N GLU A 448 -5.37 -54.11 26.76
CA GLU A 448 -4.62 -52.89 27.09
C GLU A 448 -4.58 -51.92 25.89
N LYS A 449 -4.37 -52.43 24.68
CA LYS A 449 -4.36 -51.63 23.44
C LYS A 449 -5.75 -51.17 22.99
N ILE A 450 -6.82 -51.90 23.33
CA ILE A 450 -8.21 -51.46 23.14
C ILE A 450 -8.53 -50.31 24.12
N GLU A 451 -8.15 -50.46 25.39
CA GLU A 451 -8.34 -49.49 26.46
C GLU A 451 -7.62 -48.16 26.17
N ASN A 452 -6.32 -48.20 25.88
CA ASN A 452 -5.54 -47.03 25.44
C ASN A 452 -6.19 -46.29 24.26
N GLN A 453 -6.83 -47.01 23.33
CA GLN A 453 -7.50 -46.40 22.18
C GLN A 453 -8.86 -45.79 22.56
N PHE A 454 -9.60 -46.37 23.50
CA PHE A 454 -10.78 -45.72 24.08
C PHE A 454 -10.39 -44.45 24.84
N GLU A 455 -9.34 -44.46 25.67
CA GLU A 455 -8.86 -43.27 26.35
C GLU A 455 -8.45 -42.16 25.36
N ASN A 456 -7.72 -42.52 24.31
CA ASN A 456 -7.38 -41.60 23.22
C ASN A 456 -8.62 -41.04 22.50
N MET A 457 -9.70 -41.82 22.37
CA MET A 457 -10.97 -41.33 21.84
C MET A 457 -11.70 -40.41 22.83
N PHE A 458 -11.72 -40.72 24.13
CA PHE A 458 -12.30 -39.85 25.16
C PHE A 458 -11.55 -38.53 25.31
N ALA A 459 -10.21 -38.54 25.24
CA ALA A 459 -9.38 -37.34 25.21
C ALA A 459 -9.72 -36.45 23.99
N LYS A 460 -9.85 -37.05 22.80
CA LYS A 460 -10.28 -36.34 21.59
C LYS A 460 -11.70 -35.79 21.71
N ILE A 461 -12.64 -36.51 22.34
CA ILE A 461 -14.01 -36.03 22.59
C ILE A 461 -14.01 -34.80 23.50
N LYS A 462 -13.14 -34.74 24.53
CA LYS A 462 -12.99 -33.55 25.41
C LYS A 462 -12.46 -32.31 24.68
N MET A 463 -11.81 -32.47 23.52
CA MET A 463 -11.27 -31.38 22.70
C MET A 463 -12.24 -30.89 21.60
N VAL A 464 -13.41 -31.53 21.45
CA VAL A 464 -14.42 -31.14 20.45
C VAL A 464 -15.44 -30.21 21.09
N ASP A 465 -15.67 -29.06 20.45
CA ASP A 465 -16.67 -28.07 20.82
C ASP A 465 -18.06 -28.71 21.09
N PRO A 466 -18.68 -28.44 22.26
CA PRO A 466 -20.00 -28.95 22.61
C PRO A 466 -21.12 -28.51 21.65
N GLU A 467 -21.03 -27.33 21.01
CA GLU A 467 -22.05 -26.88 20.06
C GLU A 467 -21.99 -27.72 18.76
N PHE A 468 -20.80 -27.89 18.17
CA PHE A 468 -20.60 -28.82 17.06
C PHE A 468 -21.05 -30.25 17.40
N LEU A 469 -20.76 -30.73 18.62
CA LEU A 469 -21.21 -32.04 19.10
C LEU A 469 -22.75 -32.14 19.16
N ALA A 470 -23.43 -31.10 19.67
CA ALA A 470 -24.89 -31.03 19.73
C ALA A 470 -25.50 -31.01 18.32
N MET A 471 -24.96 -30.21 17.40
CA MET A 471 -25.38 -30.16 15.99
C MET A 471 -25.28 -31.53 15.32
N LYS A 472 -24.14 -32.24 15.49
CA LYS A 472 -23.94 -33.58 14.90
C LYS A 472 -24.83 -34.66 15.54
N LYS A 473 -25.12 -34.57 16.84
CA LYS A 473 -26.13 -35.43 17.51
C LYS A 473 -27.52 -35.21 16.89
N ALA A 474 -27.98 -33.96 16.80
CA ALA A 474 -29.27 -33.61 16.23
C ALA A 474 -29.46 -34.11 14.79
N ILE A 475 -28.42 -34.03 13.96
CA ILE A 475 -28.41 -34.58 12.58
C ILE A 475 -28.55 -36.11 12.58
N LYS A 476 -27.78 -36.84 13.41
CA LYS A 476 -27.89 -38.31 13.51
C LYS A 476 -29.26 -38.75 14.04
N ASP A 477 -29.83 -38.04 15.01
CA ASP A 477 -31.15 -38.37 15.54
C ASP A 477 -32.29 -37.94 14.61
N ALA A 478 -32.11 -36.94 13.75
CA ALA A 478 -33.00 -36.70 12.62
C ALA A 478 -32.99 -37.89 11.64
N GLN A 479 -31.81 -38.34 11.19
CA GLN A 479 -31.66 -39.50 10.31
C GLN A 479 -32.20 -40.80 10.92
N ARG A 480 -32.00 -41.03 12.22
CA ARG A 480 -32.54 -42.20 12.94
C ARG A 480 -34.07 -42.18 12.99
N ARG A 481 -34.67 -41.02 13.29
CA ARG A 481 -36.13 -40.82 13.29
C ARG A 481 -36.70 -40.97 11.88
N GLU A 482 -36.03 -40.46 10.85
CA GLU A 482 -36.43 -40.61 9.45
C GLU A 482 -36.40 -42.08 9.01
N LYS A 483 -35.32 -42.81 9.28
CA LYS A 483 -35.23 -44.25 8.99
C LYS A 483 -36.32 -45.05 9.69
N GLN A 484 -36.60 -44.76 10.96
CA GLN A 484 -37.71 -45.39 11.70
C GLN A 484 -39.10 -45.04 11.14
N ARG A 485 -39.32 -43.80 10.68
CA ARG A 485 -40.56 -43.40 9.99
C ARG A 485 -40.72 -44.18 8.68
N LYS A 486 -39.66 -44.27 7.87
CA LYS A 486 -39.66 -45.00 6.60
C LYS A 486 -39.93 -46.50 6.82
N GLU A 487 -39.20 -47.16 7.70
CA GLU A 487 -39.41 -48.59 8.02
C GLU A 487 -40.81 -48.86 8.58
N ARG A 488 -41.38 -47.93 9.37
CA ARG A 488 -42.76 -48.03 9.87
C ARG A 488 -43.80 -47.85 8.76
N ASN A 489 -43.54 -47.01 7.77
CA ASN A 489 -44.41 -46.85 6.60
C ASN A 489 -44.31 -48.08 5.67
N GLU A 490 -43.11 -48.54 5.33
CA GLU A 490 -42.87 -49.75 4.55
C GLU A 490 -43.57 -50.98 5.18
N LYS A 491 -43.48 -51.15 6.52
CA LYS A 491 -44.21 -52.21 7.24
C LYS A 491 -45.73 -52.07 7.15
N ARG A 492 -46.27 -50.84 7.16
CA ARG A 492 -47.71 -50.57 6.98
C ARG A 492 -48.16 -50.84 5.55
N GLU A 493 -47.36 -50.45 4.55
CA GLU A 493 -47.62 -50.70 3.14
C GLU A 493 -47.60 -52.20 2.84
N MET A 494 -46.61 -52.95 3.33
CA MET A 494 -46.58 -54.42 3.24
C MET A 494 -47.80 -55.08 3.91
N GLU A 495 -48.24 -54.58 5.07
CA GLU A 495 -49.43 -55.11 5.74
C GLU A 495 -50.73 -54.77 4.98
N GLN A 496 -50.81 -53.59 4.34
CA GLN A 496 -51.91 -53.19 3.48
C GLN A 496 -51.95 -54.01 2.18
N GLN A 497 -50.80 -54.19 1.52
CA GLN A 497 -50.66 -55.07 0.35
C GLN A 497 -51.14 -56.49 0.69
N ARG A 498 -50.67 -57.07 1.81
CA ARG A 498 -51.11 -58.39 2.27
C ARG A 498 -52.62 -58.44 2.57
N LYS A 499 -53.23 -57.36 3.08
CA LYS A 499 -54.69 -57.26 3.28
C LYS A 499 -55.46 -57.18 1.96
N ILE A 500 -54.96 -56.43 0.98
CA ILE A 500 -55.53 -56.31 -0.36
C ILE A 500 -55.44 -57.65 -1.10
N GLU A 501 -54.28 -58.32 -1.04
CA GLU A 501 -54.05 -59.65 -1.64
C GLU A 501 -54.99 -60.70 -1.04
N ASN A 502 -55.12 -60.77 0.29
CA ASN A 502 -56.08 -61.66 0.96
C ASN A 502 -57.55 -61.34 0.60
N ALA A 503 -57.89 -60.07 0.36
CA ALA A 503 -59.22 -59.67 -0.10
C ALA A 503 -59.47 -60.10 -1.56
N ILE A 504 -58.48 -59.95 -2.43
CA ILE A 504 -58.52 -60.43 -3.83
C ILE A 504 -58.61 -61.96 -3.87
N GLU A 505 -57.86 -62.69 -3.04
CA GLU A 505 -58.02 -64.13 -2.87
C GLU A 505 -59.44 -64.50 -2.41
N ARG A 506 -59.96 -63.83 -1.37
CA ARG A 506 -61.33 -64.09 -0.88
C ARG A 506 -62.38 -63.84 -1.96
N ALA A 507 -62.18 -62.84 -2.83
CA ALA A 507 -63.05 -62.56 -3.97
C ALA A 507 -62.91 -63.57 -5.12
N LYS A 508 -61.71 -64.15 -5.31
CA LYS A 508 -61.44 -65.21 -6.30
C LYS A 508 -61.93 -66.60 -5.86
N ARG A 509 -62.04 -66.86 -4.55
CA ARG A 509 -62.56 -68.13 -4.02
C ARG A 509 -64.05 -68.28 -4.38
N PRO A 510 -64.49 -69.42 -4.95
CA PRO A 510 -65.88 -69.60 -5.36
C PRO A 510 -66.82 -69.58 -4.16
N ILE A 511 -67.95 -68.87 -4.29
CA ILE A 511 -68.92 -68.68 -3.20
C ILE A 511 -69.54 -70.04 -2.80
N PRO A 512 -69.35 -70.52 -1.56
CA PRO A 512 -69.89 -71.81 -1.14
C PRO A 512 -71.42 -71.75 -1.01
N ARG A 513 -72.12 -72.55 -1.83
CA ARG A 513 -73.58 -72.71 -1.75
C ARG A 513 -73.95 -73.44 -0.46
N LYS A 514 -74.67 -72.78 0.45
CA LYS A 514 -75.07 -73.36 1.74
C LYS A 514 -76.23 -74.34 1.58
N THR A 515 -76.01 -75.59 1.95
CA THR A 515 -77.03 -76.63 2.05
C THR A 515 -77.83 -76.47 3.37
N GLY A 516 -78.87 -75.64 3.32
CA GLY A 516 -79.82 -75.47 4.42
C GLY A 516 -79.34 -74.60 5.59
N ARG A 517 -80.13 -74.60 6.66
CA ARG A 517 -79.91 -73.80 7.89
C ARG A 517 -79.23 -74.68 8.94
N PRO A 518 -78.00 -74.38 9.40
CA PRO A 518 -77.34 -75.19 10.41
C PRO A 518 -78.08 -75.12 11.75
N MET A 519 -78.11 -76.24 12.48
CA MET A 519 -78.74 -76.33 13.79
C MET A 519 -77.80 -75.80 14.87
N ASN A 520 -78.12 -74.63 15.43
CA ASN A 520 -77.37 -74.08 16.56
C ASN A 520 -77.59 -74.93 17.82
N SER A 521 -76.54 -75.59 18.30
CA SER A 521 -76.50 -76.11 19.67
C SER A 521 -76.52 -74.95 20.66
N ARG A 522 -77.08 -75.18 21.86
CA ARG A 522 -77.07 -74.19 22.94
C ARG A 522 -75.66 -74.13 23.52
N LEU A 523 -75.04 -72.95 23.49
CA LEU A 523 -73.74 -72.72 24.11
C LEU A 523 -73.89 -72.73 25.64
N LEU A 524 -72.97 -73.43 26.33
CA LEU A 524 -72.78 -73.23 27.77
C LEU A 524 -72.06 -71.89 28.01
N PRO A 525 -72.30 -71.21 29.14
CA PRO A 525 -71.58 -69.98 29.47
C PRO A 525 -70.07 -70.20 29.53
N ILE A 526 -69.30 -69.29 28.95
CA ILE A 526 -67.83 -69.32 29.04
C ILE A 526 -67.43 -68.99 30.48
N THR A 527 -66.86 -69.97 31.19
CA THR A 527 -66.22 -69.75 32.49
C THR A 527 -64.94 -68.92 32.29
N ILE A 528 -65.02 -67.63 32.57
CA ILE A 528 -63.85 -66.75 32.57
C ILE A 528 -62.98 -67.15 33.77
N ILE A 529 -61.94 -67.93 33.51
CA ILE A 529 -60.87 -68.17 34.48
C ILE A 529 -60.17 -66.83 34.68
N LYS A 530 -60.32 -66.23 35.87
CA LYS A 530 -59.48 -65.11 36.28
C LYS A 530 -58.06 -65.65 36.47
N PRO A 531 -57.01 -65.04 35.88
CA PRO A 531 -55.64 -65.40 36.21
C PRO A 531 -55.34 -64.99 37.65
N ASP A 532 -54.47 -65.74 38.34
CA ASP A 532 -54.09 -65.43 39.71
C ASP A 532 -53.24 -64.16 39.76
N ASP A 533 -53.84 -63.05 40.20
CA ASP A 533 -53.16 -61.75 40.35
C ASP A 533 -51.94 -61.85 41.29
N GLU A 534 -51.94 -62.79 42.24
CA GLU A 534 -50.79 -63.07 43.11
C GLU A 534 -49.61 -63.71 42.36
N ALA A 535 -49.86 -64.66 41.45
CA ALA A 535 -48.80 -65.25 40.63
C ALA A 535 -48.18 -64.21 39.68
N ILE A 536 -49.00 -63.31 39.14
CA ILE A 536 -48.54 -62.19 38.29
C ILE A 536 -47.72 -61.18 39.12
N LYS A 537 -48.15 -60.85 40.34
CA LYS A 537 -47.38 -60.00 41.28
C LYS A 537 -46.05 -60.65 41.67
N MET A 538 -46.05 -61.93 42.03
CA MET A 538 -44.83 -62.66 42.40
C MET A 538 -43.83 -62.71 41.25
N LYS A 539 -44.28 -62.93 40.00
CA LYS A 539 -43.38 -62.87 38.84
C LYS A 539 -42.79 -61.47 38.63
N LYS A 540 -43.60 -60.42 38.73
CA LYS A 540 -43.10 -59.04 38.64
C LYS A 540 -42.15 -58.66 39.77
N TYR A 541 -42.38 -59.15 40.99
CA TYR A 541 -41.47 -58.92 42.12
C TYR A 541 -40.14 -59.65 41.91
N ALA A 542 -40.16 -60.86 41.36
CA ALA A 542 -38.93 -61.56 40.95
C ALA A 542 -38.19 -60.81 39.83
N GLU A 543 -38.88 -60.36 38.78
CA GLU A 543 -38.29 -59.57 37.67
C GLU A 543 -37.71 -58.24 38.18
N MET A 544 -38.38 -57.54 39.10
CA MET A 544 -37.86 -56.33 39.76
C MET A 544 -36.59 -56.62 40.57
N LYS A 545 -36.60 -57.69 41.39
CA LYS A 545 -35.45 -58.06 42.23
C LYS A 545 -34.26 -58.59 41.42
N GLU A 546 -34.52 -59.22 40.27
CA GLU A 546 -33.48 -59.63 39.32
C GLU A 546 -32.79 -58.41 38.71
N LEU A 547 -33.56 -57.37 38.34
CA LEU A 547 -33.00 -56.08 37.87
C LEU A 547 -32.22 -55.34 38.97
N GLU A 548 -32.77 -55.28 40.19
CA GLU A 548 -32.11 -54.71 41.38
C GLU A 548 -30.75 -55.37 41.65
N LEU A 549 -30.66 -56.70 41.51
CA LEU A 549 -29.41 -57.45 41.68
C LEU A 549 -28.43 -57.31 40.49
N LEU A 550 -28.91 -56.95 39.30
CA LEU A 550 -28.12 -56.76 38.08
C LEU A 550 -27.55 -55.35 37.93
N PHE A 551 -28.21 -54.34 38.49
CA PHE A 551 -27.86 -52.92 38.30
C PHE A 551 -27.58 -52.17 39.61
N GLY A 552 -27.99 -52.69 40.77
CA GLY A 552 -27.87 -52.04 42.08
C GLY A 552 -28.99 -51.03 42.35
N GLU A 553 -28.98 -50.43 43.55
CA GLU A 553 -29.78 -49.23 43.82
C GLU A 553 -29.20 -48.04 43.05
N GLU A 554 -30.00 -47.41 42.18
CA GLU A 554 -29.64 -46.15 41.53
C GLU A 554 -29.63 -45.02 42.58
N LEU A 555 -28.50 -44.31 42.69
CA LEU A 555 -28.23 -43.21 43.63
C LEU A 555 -28.08 -41.87 42.90
#